data_AF-A0A329SC67-F1
#
_entry.id   AF-A0A329SC67-F1
#
_cell.length_a   1.000
_cell.length_b   1.000
_cell.length_c   1.000
_cell.angle_alpha   90.00
_cell.angle_beta   90.00
_cell.angle_gamma   90.00
#
_symmetry.space_group_name_H-M   'P 1'
#
loop_
_entity.id
_entity.type
_entity.pdbx_description
1 polymer ?
#
loop_
_entity_poly.entity_id
_entity_poly.type
_entity_poly.pdbx_seq_one_letter_code
_entity_poly.pdbx_strand_id
1 'polypeptide(L)'
;MPERFGLVFDGWSNASEHYVAVFAWYEVADEVRCPLLCMAPLVNEESDDLSAATHRTFLSEVLLRDYNKRLELCRFLVGDNCSVNRRLAVCR
;
A
#
# COMPACT_ATOMS: atom_id res chain seq x y z
N MET A 1 9.37 -5.99 10.98
CA MET A 1 9.18 -6.45 9.59
C MET A 1 10.52 -6.92 9.01
N PRO A 2 10.60 -8.12 8.40
CA PRO A 2 11.80 -8.62 7.74
C PRO A 2 12.09 -7.90 6.40
N GLU A 3 13.17 -8.28 5.71
CA GLU A 3 13.48 -7.77 4.36
C GLU A 3 12.63 -8.40 3.25
N ARG A 4 11.90 -9.47 3.55
CA ARG A 4 10.98 -10.13 2.62
C ARG A 4 9.58 -9.98 3.17
N PHE A 5 8.82 -9.07 2.60
CA PHE A 5 7.43 -8.84 2.95
C PHE A 5 6.62 -8.62 1.67
N GLY A 6 5.32 -8.89 1.74
CA GLY A 6 4.36 -8.40 0.77
C GLY A 6 3.57 -7.24 1.35
N LEU A 7 2.85 -6.55 0.48
CA LEU A 7 1.89 -5.53 0.86
C LEU A 7 0.51 -5.95 0.37
N VAL A 8 -0.48 -5.79 1.24
CA VAL A 8 -1.89 -6.04 0.94
C VAL A 8 -2.63 -4.72 1.14
N PHE A 9 -3.45 -4.33 0.18
CA PHE A 9 -4.25 -3.12 0.27
C PHE A 9 -5.72 -3.44 0.13
N ASP A 10 -6.54 -2.67 0.81
CA ASP A 10 -7.97 -2.70 0.65
C ASP A 10 -8.51 -1.27 0.55
N GLY A 11 -9.46 -1.07 -0.37
CA GLY A 11 -10.08 0.21 -0.62
C GLY A 11 -11.49 0.23 -0.06
N TRP A 12 -11.85 1.25 0.72
CA TRP A 12 -13.24 1.47 1.10
C TRP A 12 -13.68 2.90 0.82
N SER A 13 -14.99 3.10 0.71
CA SER A 13 -15.58 4.42 0.54
C SER A 13 -16.49 4.73 1.72
N ASN A 14 -16.35 5.92 2.30
CA ASN A 14 -17.29 6.44 3.29
C ASN A 14 -17.75 7.83 2.85
N ALA A 15 -19.05 7.96 2.58
CA ALA A 15 -19.64 9.14 1.96
C ALA A 15 -18.91 9.53 0.65
N SER A 16 -18.28 10.72 0.61
CA SER A 16 -17.54 11.24 -0.54
C SER A 16 -16.04 10.94 -0.51
N GLU A 17 -15.54 10.26 0.53
CA GLU A 17 -14.12 10.00 0.71
C GLU A 17 -13.80 8.53 0.45
N HIS A 18 -12.79 8.30 -0.40
CA HIS A 18 -12.20 6.99 -0.62
C HIS A 18 -10.99 6.85 0.30
N TYR A 19 -10.82 5.70 0.91
CA TYR A 19 -9.71 5.36 1.77
C TYR A 19 -9.01 4.13 1.23
N VAL A 20 -7.69 4.08 1.41
CA VAL A 20 -6.93 2.85 1.25
C VAL A 20 -6.25 2.52 2.56
N ALA A 21 -6.46 1.28 3.00
CA ALA A 21 -5.75 0.65 4.09
C ALA A 21 -4.62 -0.21 3.53
N VAL A 22 -3.46 -0.16 4.19
CA VAL A 22 -2.23 -0.81 3.74
C VAL A 22 -1.74 -1.72 4.84
N PHE A 23 -1.59 -3.00 4.56
CA PHE A 23 -1.09 -4.00 5.47
C PHE A 23 0.24 -4.56 4.97
N ALA A 24 1.17 -4.84 5.88
CA ALA A 24 2.29 -5.71 5.56
C ALA A 24 1.88 -7.16 5.68
N TRP A 25 2.51 -8.03 4.90
CA TRP A 25 2.35 -9.47 5.01
C TRP A 25 3.73 -10.13 5.09
N TYR A 26 4.03 -10.79 6.20
CA TYR A 26 5.29 -11.49 6.37
C TYR A 26 5.18 -12.57 7.45
N GLU A 27 6.18 -13.46 7.49
CA GLU A 27 6.24 -14.56 8.45
C GLU A 27 7.39 -14.33 9.44
N VAL A 28 7.15 -14.63 10.72
CA VAL A 28 8.16 -14.63 11.79
C VAL A 28 7.92 -15.84 12.68
N ALA A 29 8.94 -16.70 12.83
CA ALA A 29 8.86 -17.91 13.65
C ALA A 29 7.63 -18.78 13.31
N ASP A 30 7.45 -19.07 12.03
CA ASP A 30 6.34 -19.86 11.47
C ASP A 30 4.94 -19.26 11.69
N GLU A 31 4.85 -17.99 12.13
CA GLU A 31 3.60 -17.26 12.33
C GLU A 31 3.45 -16.13 11.32
N VAL A 32 2.31 -16.10 10.63
CA VAL A 32 1.94 -15.01 9.71
C VAL A 32 1.59 -13.76 10.51
N ARG A 33 2.19 -12.63 10.12
CA ARG A 33 1.92 -11.30 10.67
C ARG A 33 1.34 -10.41 9.57
N CYS A 34 0.22 -9.76 9.91
CA CYS A 34 -0.51 -8.85 9.02
C CYS A 34 -0.82 -7.47 9.64
N PRO A 35 0.18 -6.69 10.10
CA PRO A 35 -0.09 -5.40 10.72
C PRO A 35 -0.56 -4.36 9.69
N LEU A 36 -1.52 -3.52 10.10
CA LEU A 36 -1.87 -2.28 9.39
C LEU A 36 -0.68 -1.31 9.49
N LEU A 37 -0.18 -0.84 8.35
CA LEU A 37 0.90 0.13 8.25
C LEU A 37 0.38 1.55 8.21
N CYS A 38 -0.61 1.79 7.35
CA CYS A 38 -1.26 3.09 7.27
C CYS A 38 -2.66 2.96 6.68
N MET A 39 -3.44 3.99 6.94
CA MET A 39 -4.75 4.22 6.35
C MET A 39 -4.79 5.69 5.97
N ALA A 40 -5.04 5.99 4.71
CA ALA A 40 -5.04 7.36 4.21
C ALA A 40 -6.21 7.58 3.24
N PRO A 41 -6.79 8.79 3.22
CA PRO A 41 -7.73 9.18 2.20
C PRO A 41 -7.02 9.27 0.84
N LEU A 42 -7.69 8.76 -0.19
CA LEU A 42 -7.31 8.91 -1.59
C LEU A 42 -7.79 10.26 -2.09
N VAL A 43 -6.86 11.16 -2.38
CA VAL A 43 -7.17 12.37 -3.15
C VAL A 43 -7.30 11.95 -4.61
N ASN A 44 -8.53 11.99 -5.12
CA ASN A 44 -8.85 11.71 -6.51
C ASN A 44 -8.48 12.93 -7.36
N GLU A 45 -7.19 13.13 -7.66
CA GLU A 45 -6.79 14.19 -8.61
C GLU A 45 -7.12 13.78 -10.05
N GLU A 46 -7.67 14.71 -10.82
CA GLU A 46 -8.24 14.50 -12.16
C GLU A 46 -7.23 14.02 -13.22
N SER A 47 -5.93 14.02 -12.93
CA SER A 47 -4.93 13.33 -13.75
C SER A 47 -4.52 12.00 -13.12
N ASP A 48 -5.02 10.92 -13.71
CA ASP A 48 -4.91 9.54 -13.21
C ASP A 48 -3.47 9.08 -12.90
N ASP A 49 -2.44 9.56 -13.62
CA ASP A 49 -1.04 9.17 -13.40
C ASP A 49 -0.41 9.83 -12.16
N LEU A 50 -0.76 11.09 -11.88
CA LEU A 50 -0.24 11.82 -10.72
C LEU A 50 -0.74 11.20 -9.41
N SER A 51 -1.95 10.64 -9.42
CA SER A 51 -2.50 9.95 -8.26
C SER A 51 -1.65 8.72 -7.90
N ALA A 52 -1.36 7.81 -8.83
CA ALA A 52 -0.59 6.60 -8.56
C ALA A 52 0.85 6.90 -8.09
N ALA A 53 1.50 7.89 -8.72
CA ALA A 53 2.82 8.36 -8.32
C ALA A 53 2.82 8.94 -6.89
N THR A 54 1.81 9.75 -6.56
CA THR A 54 1.64 10.33 -5.22
C THR A 54 1.45 9.23 -4.16
N HIS A 55 0.60 8.23 -4.42
CA HIS A 55 0.41 7.13 -3.48
C HIS A 55 1.67 6.28 -3.31
N ARG A 56 2.44 6.04 -4.38
CA ARG A 56 3.73 5.34 -4.28
C ARG A 56 4.73 6.11 -3.41
N THR A 57 4.83 7.42 -3.60
CA THR A 57 5.69 8.28 -2.80
C THR A 57 5.29 8.22 -1.34
N PHE A 58 3.99 8.39 -1.05
CA PHE A 58 3.44 8.26 0.30
C PHE A 58 3.78 6.91 0.95
N LEU A 59 3.57 5.80 0.24
CA LEU A 59 3.91 4.46 0.75
C LEU A 59 5.40 4.27 1.00
N SER A 60 6.24 4.80 0.10
CA SER A 60 7.70 4.74 0.25
C SER A 60 8.15 5.54 1.46
N GLU A 61 7.57 6.71 1.71
CA GLU A 61 7.84 7.54 2.88
C GLU A 61 7.39 6.87 4.18
N VAL A 62 6.18 6.32 4.23
CA VAL A 62 5.67 5.57 5.40
C VAL A 62 6.58 4.39 5.72
N LEU A 63 6.93 3.58 4.71
CA LEU A 63 7.81 2.43 4.91
C LEU A 63 9.20 2.83 5.40
N LEU A 64 9.77 3.88 4.82
CA LEU A 64 11.12 4.32 5.17
C LEU A 64 11.14 4.97 6.56
N ARG A 65 10.23 5.90 6.82
CA ARG A 65 10.18 6.67 8.08
C ARG A 65 9.78 5.81 9.28
N ASP A 66 8.74 4.99 9.12
CA ASP A 66 8.12 4.32 10.27
C ASP A 66 8.63 2.88 10.46
N TYR A 67 9.12 2.25 9.39
CA TYR A 67 9.54 0.83 9.41
C TYR A 67 10.99 0.60 8.97
N ASN A 68 11.70 1.66 8.54
CA ASN A 68 13.03 1.57 7.93
C ASN A 68 13.09 0.53 6.80
N LYS A 69 12.05 0.52 5.95
CA LYS A 69 11.91 -0.36 4.80
C LYS A 69 11.82 0.45 3.52
N ARG A 70 12.30 -0.15 2.44
CA ARG A 70 12.17 0.40 1.10
C ARG A 70 11.21 -0.44 0.28
N LEU A 71 10.52 0.20 -0.67
CA LEU A 71 9.52 -0.45 -1.49
C LEU A 71 10.12 -1.59 -2.34
N GLU A 72 11.41 -1.53 -2.71
CA GLU A 72 12.08 -2.57 -3.51
C GLU A 72 12.24 -3.92 -2.79
N LEU A 73 12.05 -3.93 -1.47
CA LEU A 73 12.06 -5.15 -0.66
C LEU A 73 10.70 -5.87 -0.68
N CYS A 74 9.65 -5.19 -1.16
CA CYS A 74 8.32 -5.74 -1.32
C CYS A 74 8.32 -6.84 -2.41
N ARG A 75 7.89 -8.05 -2.06
CA ARG A 75 7.91 -9.21 -2.95
C ARG A 75 6.65 -9.34 -3.80
N PHE A 76 5.53 -8.87 -3.29
CA PHE A 76 4.25 -8.95 -3.97
C PHE A 76 3.31 -7.87 -3.46
N LEU A 77 2.37 -7.54 -4.34
CA LEU A 77 1.29 -6.61 -4.06
C LEU A 77 -0.04 -7.34 -4.23
N VAL A 78 -0.93 -7.22 -3.27
CA VAL A 78 -2.30 -7.73 -3.38
C VAL A 78 -3.26 -6.60 -3.08
N GLY A 79 -4.30 -6.46 -3.88
CA GLY A 79 -5.44 -5.61 -3.60
C GLY A 79 -6.64 -6.10 -4.39
N ASP A 80 -7.82 -5.57 -4.08
CA ASP A 80 -9.00 -5.85 -4.91
C ASP A 80 -8.82 -5.28 -6.34
N ASN A 81 -9.64 -5.72 -7.29
CA ASN A 81 -9.53 -5.30 -8.69
C ASN A 81 -10.13 -3.89 -8.95
N CYS A 82 -10.33 -3.09 -7.89
CA CYS A 82 -10.79 -1.72 -8.04
C CYS A 82 -9.81 -0.93 -8.90
N SER A 83 -10.31 0.04 -9.67
CA SER A 83 -9.49 0.88 -10.56
C SER A 83 -8.33 1.55 -9.82
N VAL A 84 -8.56 1.92 -8.56
CA VAL A 84 -7.58 2.54 -7.66
C VAL A 84 -6.47 1.55 -7.27
N ASN A 85 -6.84 0.34 -6.83
CA ASN A 85 -5.89 -0.67 -6.37
C ASN A 85 -5.08 -1.28 -7.52
N ARG A 86 -5.69 -1.42 -8.71
CA ARG A 86 -4.97 -1.80 -9.92
C ARG A 86 -3.81 -0.84 -10.24
N ARG A 87 -3.98 0.46 -10.01
CA ARG A 87 -2.95 1.46 -10.34
C ARG A 87 -1.73 1.37 -9.41
N LEU A 88 -1.95 1.03 -8.14
CA LEU A 88 -0.86 0.72 -7.22
C LEU A 88 -0.08 -0.53 -7.64
N ALA A 89 -0.72 -1.48 -8.33
CA ALA A 89 -0.14 -2.76 -8.76
C ALA A 89 0.68 -2.71 -10.05
N VAL A 90 0.58 -1.66 -10.87
CA VAL A 90 1.12 -1.68 -12.25
C VAL A 90 2.58 -1.23 -12.37
N CYS A 91 3.17 -0.59 -11.35
CA CYS A 91 4.55 -0.09 -11.45
C CYS A 91 5.57 -1.05 -10.84
N ARG A 92 6.12 -1.96 -11.68
CA ARG A 92 7.42 -2.60 -11.42
C ARG A 92 8.57 -1.64 -11.66
#